data_AF-M3B9H0-F1
#
_entry.id   AF-M3B9H0-F1
#
_cell.length_a   1.000
_cell.length_b   1.000
_cell.length_c   1.000
_cell.angle_alpha   90.00
_cell.angle_beta   90.00
_cell.angle_gamma   90.00
#
_symmetry.space_group_name_H-M   'P 1'
#
loop_
_entity.id
_entity.type
_entity.pdbx_description
1 polymer ?
#
loop_
_entity_poly.entity_id
_entity_poly.type
_entity_poly.pdbx_seq_one_letter_code
_entity_poly.pdbx_strand_id
1 'polypeptide(L)'
;MPAAPTLTADQVTVTADQMGRPVAVVPDDVARLLAAASREGIDPEARGIDFESVAHPADSWVAVTVRTVFEAVLAARPDDADDLSSGLGQYRTYGGGTFYGFIVGTSGWDPDTRWWSDYDNTRDVHVGGFPTIAHRDRRRLAGTCTFS
;
A
#
# COMPACT_ATOMS: atom_id res chain seq x y z
N MET A 1 -22.39 -9.89 -3.16
CA MET A 1 -21.44 -8.77 -3.27
C MET A 1 -20.80 -8.85 -4.64
N PRO A 2 -20.62 -7.72 -5.35
CA PRO A 2 -19.86 -7.72 -6.60
C PRO A 2 -18.42 -8.22 -6.34
N ALA A 3 -17.81 -8.84 -7.34
CA ALA A 3 -16.41 -9.26 -7.26
C ALA A 3 -15.51 -8.02 -7.12
N ALA A 4 -14.45 -8.12 -6.31
CA ALA A 4 -13.48 -7.04 -6.17
C ALA A 4 -12.74 -6.81 -7.50
N PRO A 5 -12.48 -5.54 -7.89
CA PRO A 5 -11.77 -5.21 -9.13
C PRO A 5 -10.34 -5.75 -9.08
N THR A 6 -9.87 -6.34 -10.18
CA THR A 6 -8.46 -6.77 -10.28
C THR A 6 -7.62 -5.61 -10.78
N LEU A 7 -6.62 -5.19 -10.00
CA LEU A 7 -5.64 -4.18 -10.40
C LEU A 7 -4.57 -4.82 -11.30
N THR A 8 -4.39 -4.27 -12.49
CA THR A 8 -3.28 -4.63 -13.39
C THR A 8 -2.13 -3.63 -13.29
N ALA A 9 -0.93 -4.02 -13.72
CA ALA A 9 0.25 -3.16 -13.67
C ALA A 9 0.07 -1.87 -14.48
N ASP A 10 -0.57 -1.94 -15.66
CA ASP A 10 -0.81 -0.78 -16.54
C ASP A 10 -1.76 0.27 -15.93
N GLN A 11 -2.50 -0.11 -14.88
CA GLN A 11 -3.38 0.79 -14.14
C GLN A 11 -2.66 1.49 -12.97
N VAL A 12 -1.41 1.13 -12.69
CA VAL A 12 -0.62 1.76 -11.62
C VAL A 12 0.30 2.81 -12.24
N THR A 13 0.03 4.07 -11.92
CA THR A 13 0.96 5.16 -12.23
C THR A 13 1.88 5.38 -11.04
N VAL A 14 3.19 5.20 -11.25
CA VAL A 14 4.21 5.45 -10.21
C VAL A 14 4.77 6.86 -10.38
N THR A 15 4.73 7.65 -9.33
CA THR A 15 5.27 9.01 -9.24
C THR A 15 5.95 9.21 -7.89
N ALA A 16 6.27 10.45 -7.54
CA ALA A 16 6.79 10.80 -6.22
C ALA A 16 6.17 12.08 -5.69
N ASP A 17 6.03 12.16 -4.37
CA ASP A 17 5.61 13.38 -3.69
C ASP A 17 6.71 14.46 -3.68
N GLN A 18 6.42 15.61 -3.07
CA GLN A 18 7.37 16.71 -2.94
C GLN A 18 8.66 16.35 -2.18
N MET A 19 8.65 15.29 -1.38
CA MET A 19 9.82 14.79 -0.64
C MET A 19 10.57 13.67 -1.38
N GLY A 20 10.13 13.30 -2.58
CA GLY A 20 10.74 12.24 -3.38
C GLY A 20 10.32 10.82 -2.97
N ARG A 21 9.35 10.69 -2.06
CA ARG A 21 8.81 9.38 -1.64
C ARG A 21 7.94 8.80 -2.75
N PRO A 22 7.99 7.47 -2.99
CA PRO A 22 7.20 6.86 -4.05
C PRO A 22 5.69 6.97 -3.76
N VAL A 23 4.93 7.29 -4.80
CA VAL A 23 3.47 7.35 -4.79
C VAL A 23 2.94 6.47 -5.91
N ALA A 24 2.07 5.52 -5.56
CA ALA A 24 1.34 4.70 -6.51
C ALA A 24 -0.09 5.27 -6.65
N VAL A 25 -0.39 5.82 -7.82
CA VAL A 25 -1.73 6.29 -8.18
C VAL A 25 -2.46 5.15 -8.88
N VAL A 26 -3.63 4.78 -8.36
CA VAL A 26 -4.45 3.66 -8.84
C VAL A 26 -5.89 4.10 -9.11
N PRO A 27 -6.74 3.29 -9.77
CA PRO A 27 -8.16 3.58 -9.89
C PRO A 27 -8.84 3.76 -8.52
N ASP A 28 -9.78 4.72 -8.44
CA ASP A 28 -10.42 5.08 -7.17
C ASP A 28 -11.18 3.92 -6.50
N ASP A 29 -11.80 3.05 -7.28
CA ASP A 29 -12.52 1.88 -6.76
C ASP A 29 -11.57 0.89 -6.07
N VAL A 30 -10.39 0.66 -6.63
CA VAL A 30 -9.31 -0.10 -6.00
C VAL A 30 -8.82 0.61 -4.74
N ALA A 31 -8.56 1.91 -4.81
CA ALA A 31 -8.05 2.69 -3.68
C ALA A 31 -9.02 2.68 -2.49
N ARG A 32 -10.33 2.84 -2.72
CA ARG A 32 -11.36 2.78 -1.67
C ARG A 32 -11.38 1.44 -0.96
N LEU A 33 -11.32 0.35 -1.72
CA LEU A 33 -11.32 -1.00 -1.15
C LEU A 33 -10.04 -1.28 -0.36
N LEU A 34 -8.88 -0.83 -0.85
CA LEU A 34 -7.62 -0.91 -0.10
C LEU A 34 -7.66 -0.06 1.17
N ALA A 35 -8.17 1.17 1.11
CA ALA A 35 -8.26 2.07 2.25
C ALA A 35 -9.24 1.58 3.33
N ALA A 36 -10.29 0.85 2.92
CA ALA A 36 -11.16 0.15 3.85
C ALA A 36 -10.45 -1.05 4.49
N ALA A 37 -9.78 -1.88 3.68
CA ALA A 37 -9.09 -3.09 4.14
C ALA A 37 -7.89 -2.78 5.05
N SER A 38 -7.15 -1.70 4.80
CA SER A 38 -6.01 -1.29 5.64
C SER A 38 -6.42 -0.85 7.05
N ARG A 39 -7.72 -0.64 7.28
CA ARG A 39 -8.32 -0.28 8.58
C ARG A 39 -9.11 -1.43 9.21
N GLU A 40 -9.21 -2.56 8.53
CA GLU A 40 -9.96 -3.71 9.01
C GLU A 40 -9.23 -4.35 10.21
N GLY A 41 -9.96 -4.58 11.31
CA GLY A 41 -9.39 -5.14 12.54
C GLY A 41 -8.61 -4.14 13.42
N ILE A 42 -8.44 -2.89 12.97
CA ILE A 42 -7.89 -1.82 13.81
C ILE A 42 -9.03 -1.17 14.61
N ASP A 43 -8.85 -1.11 15.94
CA ASP A 43 -9.73 -0.37 16.84
C ASP A 43 -9.88 1.07 16.34
N PRO A 44 -11.11 1.55 16.08
CA PRO A 44 -11.35 2.93 15.66
C PRO A 44 -10.70 4.00 16.55
N GLU A 45 -10.55 3.74 17.85
CA GLU A 45 -9.90 4.66 18.80
C GLU A 45 -8.36 4.61 18.74
N ALA A 46 -7.79 3.53 18.21
CA ALA A 46 -6.36 3.38 17.98
C ALA A 46 -5.90 3.94 16.62
N ARG A 47 -6.83 4.11 15.66
CA ARG A 47 -6.53 4.58 14.30
C ARG A 47 -5.75 5.90 14.31
N GLY A 48 -4.58 5.88 13.67
CA GLY A 48 -3.70 7.04 13.57
C GLY A 48 -2.61 7.13 14.65
N ILE A 49 -2.52 6.12 15.52
CA ILE A 49 -1.38 5.92 16.41
C ILE A 49 -0.39 5.00 15.69
N ASP A 50 0.71 5.58 15.20
CA ASP A 50 1.96 4.99 14.67
C ASP A 50 2.01 3.48 14.28
N PHE A 51 2.36 3.23 13.00
CA PHE A 51 2.79 1.93 12.43
C PHE A 51 1.77 0.79 12.36
N GLU A 52 0.48 1.12 12.24
CA GLU A 52 -0.55 0.12 12.03
C GLU A 52 -0.37 -0.56 10.67
N SER A 53 -0.02 -1.84 10.71
CA SER A 53 0.08 -2.73 9.56
C SER A 53 -0.88 -3.88 9.78
N VAL A 54 -1.86 -4.01 8.88
CA VAL A 54 -2.76 -5.16 8.86
C VAL A 54 -2.13 -6.24 7.98
N ALA A 55 -1.86 -7.41 8.55
CA ALA A 55 -1.45 -8.55 7.76
C ALA A 55 -2.65 -9.17 7.05
N HIS A 56 -2.56 -9.26 5.73
CA HIS A 56 -3.52 -9.98 4.92
C HIS A 56 -2.97 -11.34 4.48
N PRO A 57 -3.82 -12.38 4.33
CA PRO A 57 -3.43 -13.64 3.72
C PRO A 57 -2.78 -13.42 2.34
N ALA A 58 -1.77 -14.21 2.00
CA ALA A 58 -0.97 -14.01 0.78
C ALA A 58 -1.75 -14.19 -0.54
N ASP A 59 -2.89 -14.87 -0.48
CA ASP A 59 -3.85 -15.12 -1.57
C ASP A 59 -5.09 -14.20 -1.49
N SER A 60 -5.16 -13.32 -0.50
CA SER A 60 -6.23 -12.33 -0.41
C SER A 60 -6.13 -11.31 -1.54
N TRP A 61 -7.27 -10.72 -1.89
CA TRP A 61 -7.33 -9.64 -2.85
C TRP A 61 -6.38 -8.47 -2.50
N VAL A 62 -6.28 -8.13 -1.21
CA VAL A 62 -5.39 -7.06 -0.74
C VAL A 62 -3.93 -7.40 -1.01
N ALA A 63 -3.48 -8.60 -0.63
CA ALA A 63 -2.11 -9.02 -0.86
C ALA A 63 -1.75 -9.07 -2.35
N VAL A 64 -2.66 -9.54 -3.20
CA VAL A 64 -2.48 -9.54 -4.66
C VAL A 64 -2.39 -8.12 -5.21
N THR A 65 -3.26 -7.22 -4.76
CA THR A 65 -3.30 -5.82 -5.22
C THR A 65 -2.05 -5.06 -4.79
N VAL A 66 -1.65 -5.21 -3.52
CA VAL A 66 -0.43 -4.61 -2.99
C VAL A 66 0.80 -5.19 -3.70
N ARG A 67 0.80 -6.48 -4.06
CA ARG A 67 1.87 -7.08 -4.88
C ARG A 67 1.98 -6.41 -6.24
N THR A 68 0.86 -6.18 -6.93
CA THR A 68 0.85 -5.44 -8.20
C THR A 68 1.47 -4.05 -8.04
N VAL A 69 1.15 -3.34 -6.95
CA VAL A 69 1.76 -2.03 -6.65
C VAL A 69 3.27 -2.15 -6.42
N PHE A 70 3.73 -3.13 -5.64
CA PHE A 70 5.17 -3.31 -5.38
C PHE A 70 5.94 -3.59 -6.68
N GLU A 71 5.43 -4.48 -7.53
CA GLU A 71 6.05 -4.78 -8.82
C GLU A 71 6.08 -3.55 -9.75
N ALA A 72 5.01 -2.76 -9.79
CA ALA A 72 4.98 -1.51 -10.56
C ALA A 72 6.01 -0.50 -10.04
N VAL A 73 6.12 -0.33 -8.72
CA VAL A 73 7.12 0.59 -8.13
C VAL A 73 8.54 0.10 -8.38
N LEU A 74 8.81 -1.20 -8.24
CA LEU A 74 10.13 -1.78 -8.52
C LEU A 74 10.52 -1.67 -10.00
N ALA A 75 9.56 -1.74 -10.92
CA ALA A 75 9.80 -1.50 -12.34
C ALA A 75 10.19 -0.04 -12.62
N ALA A 76 9.58 0.91 -11.90
CA ALA A 76 9.89 2.34 -12.04
C ALA A 76 11.14 2.78 -11.24
N ARG A 77 11.49 2.03 -10.19
CA ARG A 77 12.57 2.36 -9.23
C ARG A 77 13.39 1.10 -8.90
N PRO A 78 14.17 0.59 -9.85
CA PRO A 78 14.89 -0.68 -9.68
C PRO A 78 15.94 -0.63 -8.55
N ASP A 79 16.50 0.54 -8.26
CA ASP A 79 17.50 0.71 -7.20
C ASP A 79 16.94 0.45 -5.79
N ASP A 80 15.61 0.54 -5.61
CA ASP A 80 14.95 0.23 -4.33
C ASP A 80 14.81 -1.29 -4.09
N ALA A 81 15.14 -2.13 -5.10
CA ALA A 81 14.96 -3.58 -5.04
C ALA A 81 15.93 -4.31 -4.09
N ASP A 82 17.12 -3.75 -3.91
CA ASP A 82 18.18 -4.37 -3.09
C ASP A 82 18.32 -3.71 -1.71
N ASP A 83 17.60 -2.60 -1.47
CA ASP A 83 17.59 -1.93 -0.18
C ASP A 83 16.65 -2.64 0.80
N LEU A 84 17.21 -3.50 1.65
CA LEU A 84 16.46 -4.20 2.71
C LEU A 84 15.90 -3.28 3.81
N SER A 85 16.39 -2.04 3.90
CA SER A 85 15.80 -1.03 4.78
C SER A 85 14.49 -0.47 4.20
N SER A 86 14.27 -0.64 2.89
CA SER A 86 12.99 -0.43 2.24
C SER A 86 12.10 -1.69 2.37
N GLY A 87 10.78 -1.52 2.44
CA GLY A 87 9.88 -2.67 2.36
C GLY A 87 9.79 -3.30 0.96
N LEU A 88 10.28 -2.62 -0.08
CA LEU A 88 10.36 -3.18 -1.44
C LEU A 88 11.47 -4.22 -1.54
N GLY A 89 12.64 -3.96 -0.94
CA GLY A 89 13.73 -4.94 -0.86
C GLY A 89 13.37 -6.15 0.00
N GLN A 90 12.62 -5.93 1.10
CA GLN A 90 12.05 -7.03 1.89
C GLN A 90 11.10 -7.89 1.04
N TYR A 91 10.22 -7.26 0.26
CA TYR A 91 9.32 -7.98 -0.62
C TYR A 91 10.05 -8.79 -1.69
N ARG A 92 11.07 -8.23 -2.35
CA ARG A 92 11.89 -8.97 -3.33
C ARG A 92 12.58 -10.18 -2.70
N THR A 93 13.06 -10.05 -1.47
CA THR A 93 13.83 -11.11 -0.78
C THR A 93 12.94 -12.17 -0.15
N TYR A 94 11.81 -11.79 0.44
CA TYR A 94 11.00 -12.66 1.31
C TYR A 94 9.56 -12.87 0.82
N GLY A 95 9.14 -12.21 -0.25
CA GLY A 95 7.75 -12.25 -0.75
C GLY A 95 6.76 -11.45 0.10
N GLY A 96 7.23 -10.63 1.04
CA GLY A 96 6.42 -9.69 1.82
C GLY A 96 7.26 -8.54 2.40
N GLY A 97 6.59 -7.44 2.75
CA GLY A 97 7.20 -6.19 3.18
C GLY A 97 6.15 -5.09 3.37
N THR A 98 6.58 -3.96 3.91
CA THR A 98 5.72 -2.79 4.20
C THR A 98 6.01 -1.66 3.22
N PHE A 99 5.03 -1.22 2.44
CA PHE A 99 5.26 -0.11 1.52
C PHE A 99 5.28 1.22 2.27
N TYR A 100 6.46 1.81 2.40
CA TYR A 100 6.66 3.12 3.05
C TYR A 100 6.37 4.32 2.14
N GLY A 101 5.81 4.08 0.94
CA GLY A 101 5.27 5.11 0.06
C GLY A 101 3.78 5.36 0.32
N PHE A 102 3.12 6.05 -0.63
CA PHE A 102 1.68 6.28 -0.57
C PHE A 102 0.95 5.56 -1.69
N ILE A 103 -0.23 5.03 -1.39
CA ILE A 103 -1.18 4.54 -2.41
C ILE A 103 -2.40 5.47 -2.35
N VAL A 104 -2.79 6.01 -3.50
CA VAL A 104 -3.88 6.98 -3.60
C VAL A 104 -4.70 6.73 -4.86
N GLY A 105 -6.02 6.98 -4.79
CA GLY A 105 -6.87 7.00 -5.97
C GLY A 105 -6.53 8.15 -6.90
N THR A 106 -6.90 8.01 -8.17
CA THR A 106 -6.69 9.01 -9.22
C THR A 106 -7.29 10.37 -8.84
N SER A 107 -8.48 10.39 -8.22
CA SER A 107 -9.11 11.64 -7.80
C SER A 107 -8.43 12.32 -6.61
N GLY A 108 -7.68 11.58 -5.80
CA GLY A 108 -7.00 12.06 -4.59
C GLY A 108 -5.59 12.62 -4.82
N TRP A 109 -5.07 12.52 -6.04
CA TRP A 109 -3.73 12.95 -6.40
C TRP A 109 -3.74 14.16 -7.32
N ASP A 110 -2.92 15.15 -7.00
CA ASP A 110 -2.62 16.30 -7.85
C ASP A 110 -1.21 16.15 -8.43
N PRO A 111 -1.07 15.89 -9.75
CA PRO A 111 0.23 15.73 -10.39
C PRO A 111 1.02 17.03 -10.50
N ASP A 112 0.35 18.20 -10.50
CA ASP A 112 1.00 19.49 -10.68
C ASP A 112 1.69 19.94 -9.38
N THR A 113 1.02 19.74 -8.24
CA THR A 113 1.59 20.04 -6.92
C THR A 113 2.36 18.86 -6.32
N ARG A 114 2.24 17.66 -6.90
CA ARG A 114 2.78 16.40 -6.36
C ARG A 114 2.29 16.16 -4.93
N TRP A 115 1.01 16.43 -4.71
CA TRP A 115 0.36 16.40 -3.40
C TRP A 115 -1.11 15.95 -3.50
N TRP A 116 -1.83 16.01 -2.38
CA TRP A 116 -3.25 15.69 -2.31
C TRP A 116 -4.09 16.79 -2.97
N SER A 117 -4.98 16.42 -3.90
CA SER A 117 -5.82 17.34 -4.68
C SER A 117 -6.90 18.06 -3.86
N ASP A 118 -7.54 17.32 -2.94
CA ASP A 118 -8.54 17.82 -1.98
C ASP A 118 -8.68 16.78 -0.86
N TYR A 119 -7.83 16.87 0.17
CA TYR A 119 -7.72 15.81 1.17
C TYR A 119 -9.04 15.54 1.90
N ASP A 120 -9.80 16.59 2.21
CA ASP A 120 -11.04 16.45 2.99
C ASP A 120 -12.13 15.72 2.19
N ASN A 121 -12.23 15.99 0.88
CA ASN A 121 -13.25 15.37 0.01
C ASN A 121 -12.78 14.07 -0.65
N THR A 122 -11.48 13.74 -0.59
CA THR A 122 -10.93 12.52 -1.22
C THR A 122 -10.41 11.51 -0.22
N ARG A 123 -10.53 11.75 1.09
CA ARG A 123 -9.95 10.89 2.15
C ARG A 123 -10.24 9.39 2.02
N ASP A 124 -11.37 9.02 1.41
CA ASP A 124 -11.77 7.64 1.16
C ASP A 124 -10.90 6.92 0.11
N VAL A 125 -10.20 7.65 -0.77
CA VAL A 125 -9.25 7.11 -1.74
C VAL A 125 -7.78 7.20 -1.29
N HIS A 126 -7.50 7.64 -0.06
CA HIS A 126 -6.15 7.61 0.52
C HIS A 126 -6.00 6.33 1.35
N VAL A 127 -5.10 5.45 0.94
CA VAL A 127 -4.79 4.24 1.70
C VAL A 127 -3.95 4.63 2.91
N GLY A 128 -4.63 4.79 4.05
CA GLY A 128 -4.00 5.07 5.34
C GLY A 128 -3.42 3.80 5.96
N GLY A 129 -2.38 3.96 6.78
CA GLY A 129 -1.54 2.83 7.22
C GLY A 129 -0.60 2.41 6.08
N PHE A 130 0.62 1.97 6.40
CA PHE A 130 1.52 1.47 5.36
C PHE A 130 1.04 0.08 4.94
N PRO A 131 0.61 -0.13 3.69
CA PRO A 131 0.08 -1.42 3.28
C PRO A 131 1.20 -2.47 3.35
N THR A 132 0.95 -3.54 4.11
CA THR A 132 1.92 -4.59 4.40
C THR A 132 1.49 -5.92 3.82
N ILE A 133 2.37 -6.53 3.03
CA ILE A 133 2.28 -7.94 2.69
C ILE A 133 3.04 -8.70 3.77
N ALA A 134 2.34 -9.50 4.57
CA ALA A 134 3.02 -10.30 5.58
C ALA A 134 3.86 -11.41 4.92
N HIS A 135 5.10 -11.60 5.38
CA HIS A 135 5.89 -12.77 5.00
C HIS A 135 5.93 -13.78 6.16
N ARG A 136 6.03 -15.07 5.81
CA ARG A 136 6.22 -16.15 6.78
C ARG A 136 7.72 -16.38 6.99
N ASP A 137 8.21 -16.07 8.17
CA ASP A 137 9.49 -16.61 8.65
C ASP A 137 9.24 -17.55 9.84
N ARG A 138 9.77 -18.78 9.78
CA ARG A 138 9.79 -19.74 10.90
C ARG A 138 8.49 -19.85 11.72
N ARG A 139 7.32 -19.85 11.05
CA ARG A 139 5.96 -19.92 11.64
C ARG A 139 5.45 -18.66 12.36
N ARG A 140 6.09 -17.50 12.21
CA ARG A 140 5.58 -16.19 12.66
C ARG A 140 5.40 -15.25 11.46
N LEU A 141 4.35 -14.43 11.50
CA LEU A 141 4.16 -13.31 10.56
C LEU A 141 5.09 -12.18 11.02
N ALA A 142 6.23 -12.00 10.37
CA ALA A 142 7.09 -10.86 10.63
C ALA A 142 6.63 -9.68 9.76
N GLY A 143 6.39 -8.53 10.39
CA GLY A 143 5.76 -7.35 9.77
C GLY A 143 4.40 -6.98 10.34
N THR A 144 4.02 -7.49 11.51
CA THR A 144 2.77 -7.14 12.19
C THR A 144 3.07 -6.52 13.55
N CYS A 145 2.50 -5.36 13.84
CA CYS A 145 2.01 -5.12 15.18
C CYS A 145 0.73 -5.97 15.32
N THR A 146 0.86 -7.26 15.66
CA THR A 146 -0.29 -8.03 16.12
C THR A 146 -0.63 -7.55 17.52
N PHE A 147 -1.67 -6.75 17.67
CA PHE A 147 -2.28 -6.55 18.98
C PHE A 147 -3.03 -7.83 19.34
N SER A 148 -2.61 -8.45 20.44
CA SER A 148 -3.16 -9.67 21.04
C SER A 148 -4.48 -9.42 21.75
#